data_AF-A0A5C7QJF8-F1
#
_entry.id   AF-A0A5C7QJF8-F1
#
_cell.length_a   1.000
_cell.length_b   1.000
_cell.length_c   1.000
_cell.angle_alpha   90.00
_cell.angle_beta   90.00
_cell.angle_gamma   90.00
#
_symmetry.space_group_name_H-M   'P 1'
#
loop_
_entity.id
_entity.type
_entity.pdbx_description
1 polymer ?
#
loop_
_entity_poly.entity_id
_entity_poly.type
_entity_poly.pdbx_seq_one_letter_code
_entity_poly.pdbx_strand_id
1 'polypeptide(L)'
;MLKSIELKNFRKHEDLALDLNQGIIALRGNNEAGKSSLIEAIAYALFGAKACRESLDNVVTYGRPVSSLLVRMVLEVDGIEYTVKRSKAGAELTYGQHSVTGQNEVTDFFERLFGAPASVASSLWFVNQNSIRGALQGGSKATSTLIESLADFGLVDRIVDLIQSNLSVGNTRPFEERLRQAEEFRAQLSPVEPPSEEHKQRVKDLTELHVAAQVGEAARQEASMLFDRDVLLPALQRKADYEVACQDLESSEGQIAAKKQELAALASAPEYDEKSHQDALAQLETAKRSAAQVAAWDEAWRQVAGLPAVDDAPCWEGTDETYQQFVAETTAKGAALTQRRTELRGQKELAEQRLVHAKVCGMCGKDVSQLPEAVEKNAAATAEI
;
A
#
# COMPACT_ATOMS: atom_id res chain seq x y z
N MET A 1 -23.30 0.98 18.93
CA MET A 1 -24.23 1.17 17.79
C MET A 1 -23.43 1.36 16.51
N LEU A 2 -23.77 0.65 15.43
CA LEU A 2 -23.18 0.94 14.10
C LEU A 2 -23.95 2.10 13.46
N LYS A 3 -23.26 3.10 12.89
CA LYS A 3 -23.87 4.30 12.29
C LYS A 3 -23.84 4.30 10.77
N SER A 4 -22.70 4.00 10.17
CA SER A 4 -22.56 3.96 8.71
C SER A 4 -21.41 3.06 8.30
N ILE A 5 -21.48 2.57 7.07
CA ILE A 5 -20.41 1.79 6.44
C ILE A 5 -20.27 2.16 4.97
N GLU A 6 -19.03 2.34 4.54
CA GLU A 6 -18.63 2.59 3.17
C GLU A 6 -17.68 1.49 2.71
N LEU A 7 -17.99 0.88 1.57
CA LEU A 7 -17.24 -0.20 0.97
C LEU A 7 -16.74 0.21 -0.40
N LYS A 8 -15.46 -0.06 -0.66
CA LYS A 8 -14.86 0.07 -1.97
C LYS A 8 -14.16 -1.23 -2.34
N ASN A 9 -14.52 -1.80 -3.49
CA ASN A 9 -13.98 -3.05 -4.03
C ASN A 9 -13.95 -4.21 -3.02
N PHE A 10 -15.04 -4.38 -2.26
CA PHE A 10 -15.22 -5.45 -1.28
C PHE A 10 -16.25 -6.45 -1.79
N ARG A 11 -15.81 -7.66 -2.16
CA ARG A 11 -16.63 -8.72 -2.78
C ARG A 11 -17.36 -8.18 -4.01
N LYS A 12 -18.70 -8.16 -4.00
CA LYS A 12 -19.51 -7.60 -5.10
C LYS A 12 -19.62 -6.08 -5.04
N HIS A 13 -19.33 -5.46 -3.90
CA HIS A 13 -19.55 -4.03 -3.69
C HIS A 13 -18.34 -3.24 -4.20
N GLU A 14 -18.44 -2.71 -5.41
CA GLU A 14 -17.41 -1.82 -6.00
C GLU A 14 -17.38 -0.46 -5.31
N ASP A 15 -18.56 0.11 -5.05
CA ASP A 15 -18.76 1.35 -4.31
C ASP A 15 -20.15 1.30 -3.64
N LEU A 16 -20.19 1.23 -2.32
CA LEU A 16 -21.44 1.19 -1.55
C LEU A 16 -21.27 2.01 -0.28
N ALA A 17 -22.15 2.98 -0.06
CA ALA A 17 -22.30 3.68 1.21
C ALA A 17 -23.69 3.40 1.79
N LEU A 18 -23.76 3.08 3.09
CA LEU A 18 -25.02 2.75 3.75
C LEU A 18 -25.04 3.27 5.19
N ASP A 19 -26.13 3.95 5.53
CA ASP A 19 -26.43 4.38 6.89
C ASP A 19 -27.18 3.30 7.66
N LEU A 20 -26.64 2.95 8.82
CA LEU A 20 -27.16 1.96 9.74
C LEU A 20 -27.91 2.70 10.86
N ASN A 21 -29.22 2.89 10.67
CA ASN A 21 -30.09 3.54 11.64
C ASN A 21 -30.32 2.67 12.89
N GLN A 22 -30.82 3.26 13.97
CA GLN A 22 -31.22 2.50 15.16
C GLN A 22 -32.40 1.57 14.88
N GLY A 23 -32.45 0.47 15.62
CA GLY A 23 -33.55 -0.50 15.57
C GLY A 23 -33.26 -1.72 14.71
N ILE A 24 -34.31 -2.34 14.18
CA ILE A 24 -34.22 -3.57 13.38
C ILE A 24 -34.04 -3.19 11.91
N ILE A 25 -32.85 -3.48 11.36
CA ILE A 25 -32.54 -3.28 9.94
C ILE A 25 -32.70 -4.61 9.19
N ALA A 26 -33.53 -4.62 8.15
CA ALA A 26 -33.71 -5.78 7.29
C ALA A 26 -33.00 -5.59 5.94
N LEU A 27 -31.91 -6.33 5.71
CA LEU A 27 -31.21 -6.36 4.42
C LEU A 27 -31.94 -7.30 3.45
N ARG A 28 -32.63 -6.74 2.45
CA ARG A 28 -33.37 -7.51 1.42
C ARG A 28 -32.73 -7.39 0.06
N GLY A 29 -32.78 -8.48 -0.70
CA GLY A 29 -32.26 -8.56 -2.06
C GLY A 29 -32.16 -10.01 -2.52
N ASN A 30 -31.88 -10.22 -3.80
CA ASN A 30 -31.71 -11.57 -4.36
C ASN A 30 -30.48 -12.28 -3.79
N ASN A 31 -30.39 -13.59 -3.99
CA ASN A 31 -29.14 -14.30 -3.74
C ASN A 31 -28.01 -13.64 -4.53
N GLU A 32 -26.81 -13.62 -3.94
CA GLU A 32 -25.63 -12.95 -4.52
C GLU A 32 -25.78 -11.43 -4.71
N ALA A 33 -26.78 -10.78 -4.12
CA ALA A 33 -26.87 -9.32 -4.08
C ALA A 33 -25.84 -8.66 -3.14
N GLY A 34 -24.96 -9.45 -2.47
CA GLY A 34 -23.92 -8.93 -1.58
C GLY A 34 -24.36 -8.72 -0.13
N LYS A 35 -25.51 -9.26 0.30
CA LYS A 35 -26.02 -9.14 1.67
C LYS A 35 -25.05 -9.71 2.71
N SER A 36 -24.63 -10.97 2.53
CA SER A 36 -23.65 -11.60 3.44
C SER A 36 -22.27 -10.94 3.34
N SER A 37 -21.93 -10.36 2.18
CA SER A 37 -20.69 -9.61 2.00
C SER A 37 -20.68 -8.30 2.81
N LEU A 38 -21.83 -7.63 2.96
CA LEU A 38 -21.95 -6.46 3.83
C LEU A 38 -21.72 -6.82 5.29
N ILE A 39 -22.28 -7.94 5.76
CA ILE A 39 -22.07 -8.44 7.13
C ILE A 39 -20.59 -8.82 7.35
N GLU A 40 -19.98 -9.50 6.37
CA GLU A 40 -18.54 -9.81 6.39
C GLU A 40 -17.67 -8.54 6.40
N ALA A 41 -18.08 -7.47 5.73
CA ALA A 41 -17.37 -6.20 5.74
C ALA A 41 -17.40 -5.51 7.11
N ILE A 42 -18.53 -5.59 7.83
CA ILE A 42 -18.63 -5.10 9.22
C ILE A 42 -17.67 -5.89 10.12
N ALA A 43 -17.64 -7.22 9.99
CA ALA A 43 -16.71 -8.07 10.75
C ALA A 43 -15.24 -7.72 10.43
N TYR A 44 -14.93 -7.51 9.15
CA TYR A 44 -13.60 -7.08 8.70
C TYR A 44 -13.22 -5.70 9.26
N ALA A 45 -14.12 -4.73 9.26
CA ALA A 45 -13.87 -3.39 9.79
C ALA A 45 -13.43 -3.44 11.26
N LEU A 46 -14.10 -4.27 12.07
CA LEU A 46 -13.81 -4.44 13.50
C LEU A 46 -12.53 -5.25 13.73
N PHE A 47 -12.46 -6.45 13.16
CA PHE A 47 -11.50 -7.48 13.59
C PHE A 47 -10.40 -7.79 12.56
N GLY A 48 -10.45 -7.16 11.39
CA GLY A 48 -9.46 -7.33 10.33
C GLY A 48 -9.59 -8.65 9.56
N ALA A 49 -8.53 -9.00 8.84
CA ALA A 49 -8.55 -10.10 7.85
C ALA A 49 -8.92 -11.47 8.44
N LYS A 50 -8.62 -11.71 9.72
CA LYS A 50 -8.94 -12.97 10.41
C LYS A 50 -10.45 -13.20 10.57
N ALA A 51 -11.26 -12.15 10.49
CA ALA A 51 -12.71 -12.26 10.52
C ALA A 51 -13.34 -12.52 9.14
N CYS A 52 -12.56 -12.46 8.06
CA CYS A 52 -13.00 -12.86 6.73
C CYS A 52 -12.96 -14.38 6.56
N ARG A 53 -13.87 -14.91 5.74
CA ARG A 53 -13.93 -16.36 5.45
C ARG A 53 -12.80 -16.85 4.56
N GLU A 54 -12.22 -15.94 3.78
CA GLU A 54 -11.14 -16.20 2.83
C GLU A 54 -10.03 -15.16 2.99
N SER A 55 -8.90 -15.38 2.30
CA SER A 55 -7.82 -14.41 2.28
C SER A 55 -8.30 -13.05 1.74
N LEU A 56 -7.64 -11.98 2.19
CA LEU A 56 -7.94 -10.61 1.75
C LEU A 56 -7.89 -10.46 0.22
N ASP A 57 -7.01 -11.19 -0.45
CA ASP A 57 -6.88 -11.18 -1.91
C ASP A 57 -8.15 -11.71 -2.61
N ASN A 58 -8.81 -12.71 -2.03
CA ASN A 58 -10.08 -13.27 -2.53
C ASN A 58 -11.30 -12.46 -2.10
N VAL A 59 -11.16 -11.61 -1.08
CA VAL A 59 -12.20 -10.69 -0.64
C VAL A 59 -12.33 -9.50 -1.58
N VAL A 60 -11.27 -9.10 -2.28
CA VAL A 60 -11.31 -7.99 -3.23
C VAL A 60 -12.22 -8.28 -4.42
N THR A 61 -12.92 -7.26 -4.91
CA THR A 61 -13.75 -7.38 -6.11
C THR A 61 -12.95 -7.89 -7.30
N TYR A 62 -13.51 -8.86 -8.01
CA TYR A 62 -12.88 -9.48 -9.16
C TYR A 62 -12.46 -8.43 -10.20
N GLY A 63 -11.24 -8.54 -10.71
CA GLY A 63 -10.68 -7.60 -11.70
C GLY A 63 -10.24 -6.25 -11.13
N ARG A 64 -10.32 -6.03 -9.81
CA ARG A 64 -9.82 -4.81 -9.15
C ARG A 64 -8.49 -5.08 -8.44
N PRO A 65 -7.58 -4.11 -8.39
CA PRO A 65 -6.29 -4.28 -7.72
C PRO A 65 -6.49 -4.42 -6.21
N VAL A 66 -5.72 -5.30 -5.57
CA VAL A 66 -5.92 -5.60 -4.14
C VAL A 66 -5.74 -4.37 -3.23
N SER A 67 -4.90 -3.42 -3.64
CA SER A 67 -4.69 -2.14 -2.95
C SER A 67 -5.92 -1.21 -2.95
N SER A 68 -6.90 -1.46 -3.82
CA SER A 68 -8.09 -0.63 -3.95
C SER A 68 -9.22 -1.00 -2.97
N LEU A 69 -9.10 -2.11 -2.25
CA LEU A 69 -10.05 -2.49 -1.20
C LEU A 69 -9.98 -1.47 -0.07
N LEU A 70 -11.14 -0.92 0.28
CA LEU A 70 -11.30 -0.03 1.41
C LEU A 70 -12.62 -0.30 2.11
N VAL A 71 -12.58 -0.37 3.43
CA VAL A 71 -13.78 -0.38 4.27
C VAL A 71 -13.64 0.76 5.28
N ARG A 72 -14.60 1.67 5.31
CA ARG A 72 -14.73 2.69 6.34
C ARG A 72 -16.03 2.43 7.09
N MET A 73 -16.00 2.51 8.41
CA MET A 73 -17.18 2.32 9.23
C MET A 73 -17.17 3.31 10.39
N VAL A 74 -18.33 3.85 10.70
CA VAL A 74 -18.55 4.70 11.87
C VAL A 74 -19.42 3.93 12.86
N LEU A 75 -19.00 3.89 14.11
CA LEU A 75 -19.74 3.29 15.20
C LEU A 75 -19.63 4.17 16.45
N GLU A 76 -20.59 4.00 17.35
CA GLU A 76 -20.62 4.67 18.64
C GLU A 76 -20.61 3.63 19.76
N VAL A 77 -19.74 3.82 20.73
CA VAL A 77 -19.62 2.98 21.93
C VAL A 77 -19.56 3.91 23.14
N ASP A 78 -20.47 3.70 24.11
CA ASP A 78 -20.58 4.53 25.32
C ASP A 78 -20.61 6.04 25.07
N GLY A 79 -21.30 6.47 24.00
CA GLY A 79 -21.45 7.87 23.61
C GLY A 79 -20.23 8.47 22.90
N ILE A 80 -19.18 7.68 22.65
CA ILE A 80 -18.00 8.10 21.89
C ILE A 80 -18.11 7.56 20.46
N GLU A 81 -17.89 8.44 19.49
CA GLU A 81 -17.86 8.06 18.08
C GLU A 81 -16.46 7.62 17.65
N TYR A 82 -16.43 6.46 16.99
CA TYR A 82 -15.25 5.82 16.45
C TYR A 82 -15.40 5.70 14.93
N THR A 83 -14.39 6.14 14.19
CA THR A 83 -14.30 5.92 12.76
C THR A 83 -13.14 4.98 12.48
N VAL A 84 -13.44 3.79 11.97
CA VAL A 84 -12.43 2.83 11.52
C VAL A 84 -12.33 2.84 10.01
N LYS A 85 -11.11 2.80 9.51
CA LYS A 85 -10.76 2.67 8.10
C LYS A 85 -9.76 1.53 7.95
N ARG A 86 -10.10 0.51 7.17
CA ARG A 86 -9.22 -0.63 6.84
C ARG A 86 -9.06 -0.80 5.35
N SER A 87 -7.83 -1.08 4.93
CA SER A 87 -7.46 -1.50 3.58
C SER A 87 -6.45 -2.63 3.65
N LYS A 88 -5.99 -3.14 2.51
CA LYS A 88 -4.83 -4.06 2.49
C LYS A 88 -3.58 -3.40 3.09
N ALA A 89 -3.38 -2.11 2.84
CA ALA A 89 -2.17 -1.38 3.22
C ALA A 89 -2.08 -1.10 4.73
N GLY A 90 -3.22 -1.00 5.42
CA GLY A 90 -3.22 -0.70 6.85
C GLY A 90 -4.62 -0.48 7.42
N ALA A 91 -4.65 -0.20 8.71
CA ALA A 91 -5.85 0.20 9.43
C ALA A 91 -5.58 1.47 10.23
N GLU A 92 -6.61 2.30 10.35
CA GLU A 92 -6.62 3.50 11.15
C GLU A 92 -7.97 3.60 11.86
N LEU A 93 -7.94 3.87 13.17
CA LEU A 93 -9.09 4.13 14.00
C LEU A 93 -8.95 5.52 14.60
N THR A 94 -9.96 6.37 14.45
CA THR A 94 -10.00 7.71 15.03
C THR A 94 -11.19 7.86 15.98
N TYR A 95 -10.97 8.53 17.11
CA TYR A 95 -12.00 8.87 18.09
C TYR A 95 -11.60 10.15 18.84
N GLY A 96 -12.46 11.16 18.80
CA GLY A 96 -12.12 12.49 19.33
C GLY A 96 -10.83 13.05 18.71
N GLN A 97 -9.80 13.28 19.53
CA GLN A 97 -8.47 13.76 19.10
C GLN A 97 -7.41 12.64 19.03
N HIS A 98 -7.80 11.39 19.27
CA HIS A 98 -6.91 10.25 19.32
C HIS A 98 -7.01 9.41 18.05
N SER A 99 -5.90 8.79 17.68
CA SER A 99 -5.86 7.81 16.60
C SER A 99 -5.00 6.59 16.97
N VAL A 100 -5.39 5.44 16.42
CA VAL A 100 -4.64 4.18 16.50
C VAL A 100 -4.42 3.71 15.07
N THR A 101 -3.17 3.40 14.72
CA THR A 101 -2.79 2.94 13.38
C THR A 101 -2.13 1.58 13.47
N GLY A 102 -2.35 0.75 12.45
CA GLY A 102 -1.83 -0.61 12.38
C GLY A 102 -2.93 -1.67 12.46
N GLN A 103 -2.76 -2.76 11.70
CA GLN A 103 -3.82 -3.76 11.53
C GLN A 103 -4.13 -4.51 12.83
N ASN A 104 -3.10 -4.90 13.56
CA ASN A 104 -3.23 -5.66 14.80
C ASN A 104 -3.60 -4.70 15.94
N GLU A 105 -2.99 -3.52 15.97
CA GLU A 105 -3.19 -2.49 16.97
C GLU A 105 -4.64 -2.01 17.01
N VAL A 106 -5.27 -1.82 15.84
CA VAL A 106 -6.70 -1.49 15.75
C VAL A 106 -7.57 -2.66 16.19
N THR A 107 -7.20 -3.91 15.88
CA THR A 107 -7.93 -5.09 16.36
C THR A 107 -7.84 -5.21 17.88
N ASP A 108 -6.65 -5.13 18.46
CA ASP A 108 -6.39 -5.17 19.90
C ASP A 108 -7.14 -4.05 20.63
N PHE A 109 -7.25 -2.88 20.01
CA PHE A 109 -8.04 -1.79 20.55
C PHE A 109 -9.52 -2.17 20.67
N PHE A 110 -10.11 -2.74 19.61
CA PHE A 110 -11.50 -3.21 19.66
C PHE A 110 -11.70 -4.36 20.63
N GLU A 111 -10.75 -5.30 20.73
CA GLU A 111 -10.83 -6.39 21.72
C GLU A 111 -10.86 -5.85 23.16
N ARG A 112 -10.04 -4.84 23.45
CA ARG A 112 -10.06 -4.16 24.76
C ARG A 112 -11.33 -3.34 24.98
N LEU A 113 -11.79 -2.62 23.95
CA LEU A 113 -13.00 -1.80 24.02
C LEU A 113 -14.24 -2.66 24.31
N PHE A 114 -14.32 -3.85 23.72
CA PHE A 114 -15.44 -4.77 23.88
C PHE A 114 -15.26 -5.78 25.00
N GLY A 115 -14.06 -5.87 25.59
CA GLY A 115 -13.72 -6.82 26.63
C GLY A 115 -13.73 -8.28 26.17
N ALA A 116 -13.57 -8.53 24.86
CA ALA A 116 -13.63 -9.87 24.29
C ALA A 116 -12.65 -10.00 23.10
N PRO A 117 -11.94 -11.14 22.98
CA PRO A 117 -11.13 -11.43 21.80
C PRO A 117 -11.98 -11.47 20.52
N ALA A 118 -11.38 -11.16 19.38
CA ALA A 118 -12.05 -11.11 18.08
C ALA A 118 -12.71 -12.45 17.70
N SER A 119 -12.12 -13.59 18.08
CA SER A 119 -12.69 -14.92 17.85
C SER A 119 -14.03 -15.11 18.56
N VAL A 120 -14.13 -14.61 19.79
CA VAL A 120 -15.33 -14.70 20.62
C VAL A 120 -16.36 -13.65 20.18
N ALA A 121 -15.93 -12.40 20.01
CA ALA A 121 -16.82 -11.30 19.62
C ALA A 121 -17.47 -11.54 18.25
N SER A 122 -16.71 -12.08 17.28
CA SER A 122 -17.27 -12.42 15.97
C SER A 122 -18.33 -13.53 16.05
N SER A 123 -18.14 -14.53 16.92
CA SER A 123 -19.10 -15.63 17.10
C SER A 123 -20.36 -15.21 17.87
N LEU A 124 -20.24 -14.23 18.78
CA LEU A 124 -21.37 -13.71 19.55
C LEU A 124 -22.22 -12.70 18.76
N TRP A 125 -21.59 -11.87 17.94
CA TRP A 125 -22.27 -10.76 17.26
C TRP A 125 -22.75 -11.12 15.86
N PHE A 126 -22.08 -12.07 15.19
CA PHE A 126 -22.46 -12.53 13.87
C PHE A 126 -22.98 -13.95 13.92
N VAL A 127 -24.29 -14.10 13.68
CA VAL A 127 -24.93 -15.40 13.56
C VAL A 127 -24.92 -15.83 12.10
N ASN A 128 -24.15 -16.87 11.79
CA ASN A 128 -24.09 -17.42 10.44
C ASN A 128 -25.42 -18.04 9.99
N GLN A 129 -25.64 -18.09 8.67
CA GLN A 129 -26.85 -18.66 8.10
C GLN A 129 -27.01 -20.13 8.54
N ASN A 130 -28.22 -20.49 8.98
CA ASN A 130 -28.59 -21.83 9.43
C ASN A 130 -27.91 -22.35 10.71
N SER A 131 -27.09 -21.55 11.41
CA SER A 131 -26.40 -21.95 12.65
C SER A 131 -27.37 -22.29 13.80
N ILE A 132 -28.35 -21.42 14.06
CA ILE A 132 -29.34 -21.63 15.13
C ILE A 132 -30.30 -22.77 14.79
N ARG A 133 -30.80 -22.83 13.55
CA ARG A 133 -31.72 -23.89 13.12
C ARG A 133 -31.04 -25.26 13.16
N GLY A 134 -29.78 -25.36 12.74
CA GLY A 134 -28.99 -26.59 12.82
C GLY A 134 -28.80 -27.08 14.25
N ALA A 135 -28.53 -26.16 15.20
CA ALA A 135 -28.38 -26.51 16.61
C ALA A 135 -29.71 -26.94 17.27
N LEU A 136 -30.82 -26.25 16.97
CA LEU A 136 -32.14 -26.57 17.52
C LEU A 136 -32.74 -27.86 16.93
N GLN A 137 -32.47 -28.18 15.66
CA GLN A 137 -32.97 -29.40 15.01
C GLN A 137 -32.07 -30.61 15.24
N GLY A 138 -30.77 -30.41 15.52
CA GLY A 138 -29.78 -31.47 15.69
C GLY A 138 -29.76 -32.15 17.08
N GLY A 139 -30.73 -31.86 17.95
CA GLY A 139 -30.83 -32.44 19.30
C GLY A 139 -29.79 -31.92 20.29
N SER A 140 -29.68 -32.58 21.46
CA SER A 140 -28.82 -32.14 22.58
C SER A 140 -27.35 -32.01 22.19
N LYS A 141 -26.85 -32.88 21.30
CA LYS A 141 -25.47 -32.84 20.82
C LYS A 141 -25.15 -31.57 20.03
N ALA A 142 -26.00 -31.19 19.07
CA ALA A 142 -25.79 -29.98 18.27
C ALA A 142 -25.93 -28.70 19.11
N THR A 143 -26.77 -28.73 20.14
CA THR A 143 -26.88 -27.63 21.11
C THR A 143 -25.62 -27.52 21.98
N SER A 144 -25.06 -28.64 22.46
CA SER A 144 -23.78 -28.65 23.19
C SER A 144 -22.65 -28.10 22.34
N THR A 145 -22.53 -28.53 21.09
CA THR A 145 -21.52 -28.02 20.15
C THR A 145 -21.67 -26.52 19.89
N LEU A 146 -22.90 -26.01 19.79
CA LEU A 146 -23.12 -24.56 19.66
C LEU A 146 -22.68 -23.83 20.94
N ILE A 147 -23.01 -24.34 22.13
CA ILE A 147 -22.56 -23.76 23.41
C ILE A 147 -21.03 -23.80 23.52
N GLU A 148 -20.40 -24.91 23.16
CA GLU A 148 -18.94 -25.08 23.12
C GLU A 148 -18.28 -24.07 22.17
N SER A 149 -18.88 -23.81 21.00
CA SER A 149 -18.39 -22.82 20.05
C SER A 149 -18.52 -21.38 20.56
N LEU A 150 -19.62 -21.06 21.27
CA LEU A 150 -19.83 -19.75 21.87
C LEU A 150 -18.93 -19.51 23.08
N ALA A 151 -18.57 -20.58 23.80
CA ALA A 151 -17.66 -20.54 24.95
C ALA A 151 -16.17 -20.68 24.59
N ASP A 152 -15.84 -20.83 23.29
CA ASP A 152 -14.50 -21.11 22.76
C ASP A 152 -13.79 -22.28 23.47
N PHE A 153 -14.54 -23.33 23.82
CA PHE A 153 -13.93 -24.55 24.38
C PHE A 153 -13.00 -25.27 23.40
N GLY A 154 -13.09 -24.95 22.11
CA GLY A 154 -12.12 -25.39 21.12
C GLY A 154 -10.68 -24.95 21.41
N LEU A 155 -10.47 -23.91 22.22
CA LEU A 155 -9.13 -23.55 22.71
C LEU A 155 -8.57 -24.64 23.64
N VAL A 156 -9.40 -25.21 24.52
CA VAL A 156 -8.99 -26.29 25.43
C VAL A 156 -8.63 -27.53 24.64
N ASP A 157 -9.46 -27.91 23.66
CA ASP A 157 -9.19 -29.07 22.80
C ASP A 157 -7.86 -28.90 22.03
N ARG A 158 -7.63 -27.71 21.44
CA ARG A 158 -6.35 -27.41 20.77
C ARG A 158 -5.15 -27.53 21.70
N ILE A 159 -5.26 -27.06 22.94
CA ILE A 159 -4.19 -27.19 23.92
C ILE A 159 -3.96 -28.65 24.28
N VAL A 160 -5.03 -29.42 24.50
CA VAL A 160 -4.95 -30.86 24.79
C VAL A 160 -4.27 -31.60 23.64
N ASP A 161 -4.64 -31.32 22.39
CA ASP A 161 -4.02 -31.92 21.20
C ASP A 161 -2.54 -31.55 21.08
N LEU A 162 -2.18 -30.29 21.34
CA LEU A 162 -0.79 -29.82 21.34
C LEU A 162 0.05 -30.51 22.43
N ILE A 163 -0.52 -30.70 23.62
CA ILE A 163 0.14 -31.44 24.71
C ILE A 163 0.30 -32.90 24.32
N GLN A 164 -0.72 -33.52 23.74
CA GLN A 164 -0.69 -34.93 23.34
C GLN A 164 0.32 -35.20 22.21
N SER A 165 0.50 -34.26 21.29
CA SER A 165 1.37 -34.40 20.12
C SER A 165 2.82 -33.95 20.34
N ASN A 166 3.06 -32.88 21.11
CA ASN A 166 4.39 -32.25 21.21
C ASN A 166 5.09 -32.48 22.55
N LEU A 167 4.39 -32.93 23.59
CA LEU A 167 4.98 -33.17 24.91
C LEU A 167 5.06 -34.66 25.21
N SER A 168 6.19 -35.08 25.80
CA SER A 168 6.45 -36.46 26.24
C SER A 168 5.53 -36.95 27.35
N VAL A 169 4.84 -36.03 28.03
CA VAL A 169 3.81 -36.30 29.06
C VAL A 169 2.39 -36.42 28.48
N GLY A 170 2.22 -36.30 27.16
CA GLY A 170 0.93 -36.33 26.51
C GLY A 170 0.33 -37.73 26.41
N ASN A 171 0.60 -38.43 25.31
CA ASN A 171 0.03 -39.75 25.05
C ASN A 171 0.79 -40.85 25.81
N THR A 172 0.21 -41.34 26.92
CA THR A 172 0.82 -42.42 27.73
C THR A 172 0.62 -43.82 27.15
N ARG A 173 -0.33 -44.01 26.23
CA ARG A 173 -0.68 -45.33 25.69
C ARG A 173 0.51 -46.08 25.05
N PRO A 174 1.39 -45.45 24.24
CA PRO A 174 2.56 -46.13 23.69
C PRO A 174 3.57 -46.54 24.77
N PHE A 175 3.67 -45.78 25.86
CA PHE A 175 4.57 -46.07 26.97
C PHE A 175 4.03 -47.19 27.85
N GLU A 176 2.72 -47.18 28.12
CA GLU A 176 2.02 -48.27 28.83
C GLU A 176 2.13 -49.59 28.06
N GLU A 177 1.93 -49.56 26.74
CA GLU A 177 2.07 -50.75 25.89
C GLU A 177 3.53 -51.25 25.84
N ARG A 178 4.51 -50.35 25.71
CA ARG A 178 5.94 -50.71 25.79
C ARG A 178 6.32 -51.29 27.14
N LEU A 179 5.78 -50.73 28.23
CA LEU A 179 6.00 -51.21 29.58
C LEU A 179 5.44 -52.62 29.74
N ARG A 180 4.20 -52.84 29.28
CA ARG A 180 3.56 -54.15 29.30
C ARG A 180 4.37 -55.18 28.49
N GLN A 181 4.83 -54.83 27.29
CA GLN A 181 5.66 -55.71 26.47
C GLN A 181 7.00 -56.02 27.17
N ALA A 182 7.62 -55.03 27.81
CA ALA A 182 8.85 -55.22 28.58
C ALA A 182 8.64 -56.12 29.81
N GLU A 183 7.50 -55.99 30.50
CA GLU A 183 7.13 -56.84 31.63
C GLU A 183 6.84 -58.28 31.20
N GLU A 184 6.11 -58.48 30.09
CA GLU A 184 5.89 -59.81 29.50
C GLU A 184 7.21 -60.46 29.04
N PHE A 185 8.10 -59.70 28.39
CA PHE A 185 9.43 -60.18 28.00
C PHE A 185 10.29 -60.53 29.21
N ARG A 186 10.29 -59.68 30.24
CA ARG A 186 11.00 -59.93 31.51
C ARG A 186 10.50 -61.18 32.21
N ALA A 187 9.20 -61.47 32.15
CA ALA A 187 8.62 -62.68 32.73
C ALA A 187 9.03 -63.96 31.97
N GLN A 188 9.36 -63.85 30.68
CA GLN A 188 9.82 -64.98 29.85
C GLN A 188 11.33 -65.24 29.95
N LEU A 189 12.11 -64.30 30.47
CA LEU A 189 13.54 -64.49 30.71
C LEU A 189 13.74 -65.33 31.97
N SER A 190 14.36 -66.50 31.83
CA SER A 190 14.89 -67.27 32.96
C SER A 190 15.98 -66.46 33.68
N PRO A 191 16.17 -66.65 35.01
CA PRO A 191 17.22 -65.97 35.74
C PRO A 191 18.58 -66.32 35.12
N VAL A 192 19.22 -65.34 34.49
CA VAL A 192 20.55 -65.52 33.93
C VAL A 192 21.52 -65.75 35.09
N GLU A 193 22.17 -66.91 35.13
CA GLU A 193 23.22 -67.18 36.09
C GLU A 193 24.30 -66.09 35.98
N PRO A 194 24.81 -65.58 37.11
CA PRO A 194 25.81 -64.52 37.08
C PRO A 194 27.03 -64.98 36.26
N PRO A 195 27.54 -64.14 35.34
CA PRO A 195 28.59 -64.54 34.41
C PRO A 195 29.84 -64.98 35.17
N SER A 196 30.43 -66.10 34.73
CA SER A 196 31.68 -66.64 35.30
C SER A 196 32.80 -65.59 35.28
N GLU A 197 33.77 -65.69 36.20
CA GLU A 197 34.90 -64.74 36.27
C GLU A 197 35.68 -64.65 34.95
N GLU A 198 35.74 -65.74 34.17
CA GLU A 198 36.32 -65.74 32.82
C GLU A 198 35.57 -64.80 31.86
N HIS A 199 34.24 -64.73 31.95
CA HIS A 199 33.43 -63.87 31.10
C HIS A 199 33.64 -62.39 31.46
N LYS A 200 33.79 -62.07 32.75
CA LYS A 200 34.11 -60.69 33.20
C LYS A 200 35.48 -60.25 32.71
N GLN A 201 36.47 -61.13 32.76
CA GLN A 201 37.81 -60.83 32.26
C GLN A 201 37.80 -60.61 30.75
N ARG A 202 37.11 -61.47 30.00
CA ARG A 202 36.98 -61.36 28.54
C ARG A 202 36.24 -60.10 28.10
N VAL A 203 35.25 -59.64 28.87
CA VAL A 203 34.58 -58.36 28.63
C VAL A 203 35.52 -57.18 28.87
N LYS A 204 36.34 -57.20 29.93
CA LYS A 204 37.36 -56.16 30.16
C LYS A 204 38.35 -56.08 29.00
N ASP A 205 38.94 -57.21 28.61
CA ASP A 205 39.92 -57.26 27.52
C ASP A 205 39.33 -56.75 26.19
N LEU A 206 38.09 -57.14 25.88
CA LEU A 206 37.38 -56.66 24.68
C LEU A 206 37.06 -55.16 24.75
N THR A 207 36.74 -54.65 25.94
CA THR A 207 36.43 -53.23 26.14
C THR A 207 37.70 -52.39 25.98
N GLU A 208 38.82 -52.84 26.53
CA GLU A 208 40.13 -52.17 26.36
C GLU A 208 40.57 -52.17 24.90
N LEU A 209 40.40 -53.30 24.19
CA LEU A 209 40.69 -53.39 22.75
C LEU A 209 39.78 -52.45 21.94
N HIS A 210 38.49 -52.36 22.29
CA HIS A 210 37.54 -51.48 21.61
C HIS A 210 37.88 -50.00 21.81
N VAL A 211 38.21 -49.59 23.04
CA VAL A 211 38.63 -48.22 23.34
C VAL A 211 39.92 -47.89 22.57
N ALA A 212 40.90 -48.80 22.53
CA ALA A 212 42.12 -48.61 21.76
C ALA A 212 41.84 -48.47 20.25
N ALA A 213 40.90 -49.26 19.71
CA ALA A 213 40.50 -49.16 18.31
C ALA A 213 39.83 -47.83 17.98
N GLN A 214 38.92 -47.35 18.84
CA GLN A 214 38.25 -46.05 18.67
C GLN A 214 39.23 -44.87 18.72
N VAL A 215 40.18 -44.88 19.66
CA VAL A 215 41.22 -43.86 19.74
C VAL A 215 42.10 -43.86 18.48
N GLY A 216 42.46 -45.05 17.97
CA GLY A 216 43.23 -45.18 16.73
C GLY A 216 42.46 -44.75 15.47
N GLU A 217 41.13 -44.85 15.47
CA GLU A 217 40.28 -44.37 14.38
C GLU A 217 40.13 -42.85 14.42
N ALA A 218 39.93 -42.26 15.61
CA ALA A 218 39.90 -40.81 15.79
C ALA A 218 41.22 -40.14 15.37
N ALA A 219 42.37 -40.71 15.78
CA ALA A 219 43.69 -40.21 15.37
C ALA A 219 43.90 -40.29 13.84
N ARG A 220 43.36 -41.32 13.18
CA ARG A 220 43.39 -41.44 11.71
C ARG A 220 42.54 -40.37 11.04
N GLN A 221 41.35 -40.08 11.55
CA GLN A 221 40.49 -39.03 11.03
C GLN A 221 41.14 -37.66 11.17
N GLU A 222 41.74 -37.37 12.33
CA GLU A 222 42.46 -36.11 12.57
C GLU A 222 43.65 -35.94 11.61
N ALA A 223 44.45 -37.00 11.42
CA ALA A 223 45.56 -36.98 10.46
C ALA A 223 45.08 -36.75 9.01
N SER A 224 43.93 -37.34 8.62
CA SER A 224 43.32 -37.11 7.30
C SER A 224 42.89 -35.66 7.13
N MET A 225 42.23 -35.06 8.13
CA MET A 225 41.79 -33.67 8.07
C MET A 225 42.98 -32.70 7.98
N LEU A 226 44.06 -32.97 8.71
CA LEU A 226 45.30 -32.20 8.63
C LEU A 226 45.94 -32.31 7.25
N PHE A 227 45.97 -33.50 6.65
CA PHE A 227 46.45 -33.69 5.28
C PHE A 227 45.62 -32.90 4.26
N ASP A 228 44.29 -32.97 4.35
CA ASP A 228 43.39 -32.22 3.46
C ASP A 228 43.59 -30.70 3.61
N ARG A 229 43.78 -30.20 4.84
CA ARG A 229 44.01 -28.77 5.11
C ARG A 229 45.38 -28.28 4.65
N ASP A 230 46.45 -28.97 5.03
CA ASP A 230 47.80 -28.44 4.88
C ASP A 230 48.43 -28.80 3.52
N VAL A 231 47.92 -29.85 2.85
CA VAL A 231 48.48 -30.33 1.58
C VAL A 231 47.50 -30.12 0.43
N LEU A 232 46.26 -30.59 0.56
CA LEU A 232 45.31 -30.60 -0.55
C LEU A 232 44.80 -29.19 -0.90
N LEU A 233 44.41 -28.42 0.11
CA LEU A 233 43.88 -27.06 -0.07
C LEU A 233 44.88 -26.11 -0.77
N PRO A 234 46.15 -26.01 -0.34
CA PRO A 234 47.14 -25.19 -1.04
C PRO A 234 47.43 -25.68 -2.47
N ALA A 235 47.39 -26.98 -2.72
CA ALA A 235 47.56 -27.54 -4.06
C ALA A 235 46.40 -27.16 -4.99
N LEU A 236 45.16 -27.18 -4.50
CA LEU A 236 43.98 -26.74 -5.24
C LEU A 236 44.00 -25.24 -5.50
N GLN A 237 44.43 -24.43 -4.54
CA GLN A 237 44.61 -22.99 -4.72
C GLN A 237 45.63 -22.69 -5.83
N ARG A 238 46.81 -23.32 -5.80
CA ARG A 238 47.82 -23.16 -6.86
C ARG A 238 47.30 -23.56 -8.24
N LYS A 239 46.46 -24.60 -8.32
CA LYS A 239 45.82 -25.01 -9.57
C LYS A 239 44.85 -23.93 -10.07
N ALA A 240 44.02 -23.39 -9.20
CA ALA A 240 43.10 -22.30 -9.55
C ALA A 240 43.85 -21.04 -10.01
N ASP A 241 44.91 -20.65 -9.29
CA ASP A 241 45.76 -19.51 -9.65
C ASP A 241 46.41 -19.71 -11.04
N TYR A 242 46.85 -20.95 -11.33
CA TYR A 242 47.40 -21.31 -12.64
C TYR A 242 46.34 -21.21 -13.76
N GLU A 243 45.11 -21.70 -13.52
CA GLU A 243 44.02 -21.62 -14.49
C GLU A 243 43.64 -20.16 -14.82
N VAL A 244 43.60 -19.28 -13.82
CA VAL A 244 43.37 -17.84 -14.02
C VAL A 244 44.51 -17.22 -14.84
N ALA A 245 45.77 -17.52 -14.51
CA ALA A 245 46.91 -17.00 -15.24
C ALA A 245 46.91 -17.44 -16.72
N CYS A 246 46.45 -18.66 -17.02
CA CYS A 246 46.27 -19.13 -18.41
C CYS A 246 45.19 -18.32 -19.15
N GLN A 247 44.04 -18.07 -18.52
CA GLN A 247 42.96 -17.27 -19.13
C GLN A 247 43.40 -15.83 -19.39
N ASP A 248 44.12 -15.22 -18.46
CA ASP A 248 44.67 -13.86 -18.61
C ASP A 248 45.64 -13.79 -19.81
N LEU A 249 46.47 -14.82 -19.98
CA LEU A 249 47.40 -14.91 -21.10
C LEU A 249 46.66 -15.05 -22.45
N GLU A 250 45.67 -15.94 -22.54
CA GLU A 250 44.82 -16.08 -23.74
C GLU A 250 44.11 -14.77 -24.10
N SER A 251 43.58 -14.06 -23.10
CA SER A 251 42.92 -12.77 -23.30
C SER A 251 43.90 -11.71 -23.82
N SER A 252 45.13 -11.68 -23.28
CA SER A 252 46.19 -10.76 -23.67
C SER A 252 46.68 -11.06 -25.09
N GLU A 253 46.83 -12.33 -25.45
CA GLU A 253 47.16 -12.75 -26.81
C GLU A 253 46.05 -12.36 -27.80
N GLY A 254 44.78 -12.53 -27.41
CA GLY A 254 43.63 -12.07 -28.18
C GLY A 254 43.64 -10.55 -28.41
N GLN A 255 43.94 -9.77 -27.37
CA GLN A 255 44.09 -8.31 -27.49
C GLN A 255 45.25 -7.91 -28.40
N ILE A 256 46.40 -8.58 -28.30
CA ILE A 256 47.55 -8.35 -29.18
C ILE A 256 47.18 -8.68 -30.63
N ALA A 257 46.48 -9.79 -30.87
CA ALA A 257 46.03 -10.18 -32.20
C ALA A 257 45.05 -9.16 -32.79
N ALA A 258 44.09 -8.67 -32.00
CA ALA A 258 43.16 -7.62 -32.39
C ALA A 258 43.90 -6.31 -32.72
N LYS A 259 44.85 -5.89 -31.88
CA LYS A 259 45.67 -4.70 -32.12
C LYS A 259 46.56 -4.83 -33.37
N LYS A 260 47.09 -6.03 -33.65
CA LYS A 260 47.81 -6.31 -34.90
C LYS A 260 46.90 -6.21 -36.12
N GLN A 261 45.66 -6.70 -36.03
CA GLN A 261 44.67 -6.54 -37.11
C GLN A 261 44.27 -5.08 -37.32
N GLU A 262 44.07 -4.30 -36.26
CA GLU A 262 43.82 -2.85 -36.35
C GLU A 262 45.00 -2.13 -37.03
N LEU A 263 46.23 -2.44 -36.64
CA LEU A 263 47.44 -1.88 -37.27
C LEU A 263 47.56 -2.26 -38.75
N ALA A 264 47.26 -3.51 -39.11
CA ALA A 264 47.25 -3.96 -40.50
C ALA A 264 46.16 -3.25 -41.32
N ALA A 265 44.96 -3.05 -40.74
CA ALA A 265 43.88 -2.32 -41.38
C ALA A 265 44.26 -0.84 -41.62
N LEU A 266 44.90 -0.20 -40.64
CA LEU A 266 45.44 1.16 -40.78
C LEU A 266 46.55 1.26 -41.83
N ALA A 267 47.41 0.25 -41.94
CA ALA A 267 48.45 0.20 -42.96
C ALA A 267 47.91 -0.04 -44.38
N SER A 268 46.74 -0.68 -44.49
CA SER A 268 46.01 -0.88 -45.75
C SER A 268 45.02 0.24 -46.10
N ALA A 269 44.94 1.29 -45.27
CA ALA A 269 44.07 2.42 -45.54
C ALA A 269 44.52 3.12 -46.83
N PRO A 270 43.60 3.43 -47.77
CA PRO A 270 43.94 4.10 -49.01
C PRO A 270 44.53 5.49 -48.75
N GLU A 271 45.45 5.92 -49.63
CA GLU A 271 46.13 7.20 -49.54
C GLU A 271 45.11 8.36 -49.54
N TYR A 272 45.30 9.32 -48.63
CA TYR A 272 44.36 10.39 -48.30
C TYR A 272 44.02 11.27 -49.53
N ASP A 273 42.76 11.24 -49.99
CA ASP A 273 42.23 12.13 -51.02
C ASP A 273 41.45 13.30 -50.38
N GLU A 274 42.05 14.48 -50.42
CA GLU A 274 41.56 15.71 -49.77
C GLU A 274 40.21 16.20 -50.32
N LYS A 275 39.87 15.83 -51.57
CA LYS A 275 38.63 16.27 -52.23
C LYS A 275 37.42 15.46 -51.76
N SER A 276 37.57 14.14 -51.64
CA SER A 276 36.55 13.23 -51.12
C SER A 276 36.21 13.53 -49.65
N HIS A 277 37.20 13.96 -48.86
CA HIS A 277 36.97 14.34 -47.46
C HIS A 277 36.17 15.64 -47.32
N GLN A 278 36.41 16.65 -48.16
CA GLN A 278 35.64 17.91 -48.13
C GLN A 278 34.17 17.69 -48.53
N ASP A 279 33.91 16.85 -49.52
CA ASP A 279 32.55 16.48 -49.92
C ASP A 279 31.83 15.70 -48.81
N ALA A 280 32.52 14.78 -48.13
CA ALA A 280 31.97 14.06 -46.98
C ALA A 280 31.66 15.00 -45.80
N LEU A 281 32.52 15.99 -45.52
CA LEU A 281 32.27 17.00 -44.48
C LEU A 281 31.08 17.91 -44.84
N ALA A 282 30.95 18.33 -46.09
CA ALA A 282 29.81 19.10 -46.57
C ALA A 282 28.49 18.30 -46.49
N GLN A 283 28.53 17.00 -46.79
CA GLN A 283 27.40 16.09 -46.61
C GLN A 283 27.03 15.89 -45.12
N LEU A 284 28.02 15.85 -44.23
CA LEU A 284 27.80 15.69 -42.80
C LEU A 284 27.27 16.98 -42.15
N GLU A 285 27.71 18.15 -42.62
CA GLU A 285 27.16 19.45 -42.21
C GLU A 285 25.72 19.65 -42.70
N THR A 286 25.41 19.26 -43.94
CA THR A 286 24.03 19.30 -44.45
C THR A 286 23.14 18.30 -43.71
N ALA A 287 23.63 17.10 -43.38
CA ALA A 287 22.92 16.13 -42.55
C ALA A 287 22.70 16.61 -41.11
N LYS A 288 23.67 17.31 -40.50
CA LYS A 288 23.49 17.94 -39.18
C LYS A 288 22.46 19.07 -39.22
N ARG A 289 22.47 19.90 -40.27
CA ARG A 289 21.48 20.98 -40.44
C ARG A 289 20.07 20.42 -40.66
N SER A 290 19.92 19.35 -41.45
CA SER A 290 18.62 18.71 -41.66
C SER A 290 18.12 18.01 -40.40
N ALA A 291 18.99 17.33 -39.63
CA ALA A 291 18.62 16.73 -38.35
C ALA A 291 18.20 17.79 -37.31
N ALA A 292 18.92 18.93 -37.24
CA ALA A 292 18.55 20.05 -36.38
C ALA A 292 17.22 20.70 -36.80
N GLN A 293 16.96 20.81 -38.11
CA GLN A 293 15.66 21.26 -38.62
C GLN A 293 14.55 20.27 -38.25
N VAL A 294 14.73 18.97 -38.47
CA VAL A 294 13.70 17.97 -38.11
C VAL A 294 13.41 17.98 -36.61
N ALA A 295 14.42 18.11 -35.75
CA ALA A 295 14.21 18.24 -34.31
C ALA A 295 13.47 19.53 -33.93
N ALA A 296 13.78 20.65 -34.58
CA ALA A 296 13.07 21.91 -34.36
C ALA A 296 11.61 21.85 -34.85
N TRP A 297 11.35 21.15 -35.96
CA TRP A 297 10.01 20.93 -36.49
C TRP A 297 9.18 19.99 -35.62
N ASP A 298 9.77 18.94 -35.05
CA ASP A 298 9.07 18.03 -34.13
C ASP A 298 8.69 18.73 -32.82
N GLU A 299 9.58 19.57 -32.28
CA GLU A 299 9.29 20.40 -31.10
C GLU A 299 8.17 21.42 -31.39
N ALA A 300 8.23 22.11 -32.54
CA ALA A 300 7.19 23.05 -32.95
C ALA A 300 5.84 22.34 -33.19
N TRP A 301 5.85 21.16 -33.81
CA TRP A 301 4.64 20.39 -34.08
C TRP A 301 3.98 19.88 -32.80
N ARG A 302 4.75 19.46 -31.79
CA ARG A 302 4.18 19.08 -30.48
C ARG A 302 3.46 20.22 -29.78
N GLN A 303 3.95 21.44 -29.92
CA GLN A 303 3.27 22.62 -29.37
C GLN A 303 1.95 22.91 -30.10
N VAL A 304 1.88 22.63 -31.40
CA VAL A 304 0.66 22.83 -32.21
C VAL A 304 -0.34 21.69 -32.02
N ALA A 305 0.11 20.43 -31.93
CA ALA A 305 -0.75 19.26 -31.79
C ALA A 305 -1.49 19.19 -30.44
N GLY A 306 -1.03 19.92 -29.42
CA GLY A 306 -1.69 20.05 -28.12
C GLY A 306 -2.75 21.14 -28.03
N LEU A 307 -2.92 21.96 -29.07
CA LEU A 307 -3.96 23.00 -29.09
C LEU A 307 -5.33 22.37 -29.33
N PRO A 308 -6.37 22.74 -28.56
CA PRO A 308 -7.72 22.23 -28.78
C PRO A 308 -8.22 22.60 -30.16
N ALA A 309 -8.81 21.64 -30.89
CA ALA A 309 -9.41 21.89 -32.20
C ALA A 309 -10.51 22.95 -32.07
N VAL A 310 -10.30 24.10 -32.70
CA VAL A 310 -11.23 25.24 -32.67
C VAL A 310 -12.15 25.12 -33.87
N ASP A 311 -13.01 24.12 -33.88
CA ASP A 311 -14.11 24.07 -34.84
C ASP A 311 -15.24 24.96 -34.28
N ASP A 312 -15.51 26.07 -34.99
CA ASP A 312 -16.61 27.04 -34.81
C ASP A 312 -16.50 28.17 -33.76
N ALA A 313 -15.29 28.55 -33.31
CA ALA A 313 -15.15 29.80 -32.55
C ALA A 313 -14.89 31.01 -33.47
N PRO A 314 -15.51 32.18 -33.22
CA PRO A 314 -15.18 33.40 -33.97
C PRO A 314 -13.71 33.76 -33.78
N CYS A 315 -12.93 33.67 -34.87
CA CYS A 315 -11.50 33.99 -34.90
C CYS A 315 -11.28 35.43 -35.38
N TRP A 316 -10.17 36.05 -34.97
CA TRP A 316 -9.79 37.38 -35.44
C TRP A 316 -9.30 37.29 -36.89
N GLU A 317 -10.01 37.91 -37.81
CA GLU A 317 -9.61 37.99 -39.22
C GLU A 317 -8.59 39.12 -39.41
N GLY A 318 -7.30 38.84 -39.15
CA GLY A 318 -6.22 39.81 -39.31
C GLY A 318 -4.86 39.27 -38.87
N THR A 319 -3.81 40.09 -38.95
CA THR A 319 -2.48 39.75 -38.41
C THR A 319 -2.42 39.95 -36.89
N ASP A 320 -1.49 39.29 -36.21
CA ASP A 320 -1.27 39.50 -34.76
C ASP A 320 -1.03 40.99 -34.44
N GLU A 321 -0.30 41.71 -35.29
CA GLU A 321 -0.09 43.15 -35.14
C GLU A 321 -1.42 43.94 -35.14
N THR A 322 -2.35 43.61 -36.03
CA THR A 322 -3.68 44.26 -36.06
C THR A 322 -4.53 43.89 -34.84
N TYR A 323 -4.40 42.65 -34.34
CA TYR A 323 -5.07 42.21 -33.12
C TYR A 323 -4.53 42.95 -31.90
N GLN A 324 -3.20 43.02 -31.74
CA GLN A 324 -2.54 43.73 -30.65
C GLN A 324 -2.89 45.22 -30.67
N GLN A 325 -2.91 45.84 -31.85
CA GLN A 325 -3.37 47.24 -32.00
C GLN A 325 -4.83 47.40 -31.60
N PHE A 326 -5.72 46.52 -32.05
CA PHE A 326 -7.12 46.55 -31.67
C PHE A 326 -7.32 46.38 -30.16
N VAL A 327 -6.64 45.41 -29.54
CA VAL A 327 -6.68 45.19 -28.09
C VAL A 327 -6.16 46.42 -27.36
N ALA A 328 -5.03 46.99 -27.79
CA ALA A 328 -4.45 48.19 -27.18
C ALA A 328 -5.39 49.40 -27.29
N GLU A 329 -5.97 49.65 -28.48
CA GLU A 329 -6.94 50.72 -28.68
C GLU A 329 -8.20 50.53 -27.84
N THR A 330 -8.75 49.31 -27.80
CA THR A 330 -9.98 49.01 -27.08
C THR A 330 -9.77 49.10 -25.58
N THR A 331 -8.60 48.67 -25.09
CA THR A 331 -8.19 48.81 -23.70
C THR A 331 -7.99 50.28 -23.32
N ALA A 332 -7.35 51.08 -24.19
CA ALA A 332 -7.18 52.51 -23.98
C ALA A 332 -8.53 53.26 -23.96
N LYS A 333 -9.45 52.92 -24.88
CA LYS A 333 -10.83 53.43 -24.90
C LYS A 333 -11.58 53.04 -23.62
N GLY A 334 -11.46 51.79 -23.17
CA GLY A 334 -12.04 51.30 -21.93
C GLY A 334 -11.51 52.02 -20.68
N ALA A 335 -10.19 52.24 -20.62
CA ALA A 335 -9.55 52.99 -19.54
C ALA A 335 -10.02 54.44 -19.50
N ALA A 336 -10.11 55.11 -20.67
CA ALA A 336 -10.61 56.49 -20.77
C ALA A 336 -12.07 56.60 -20.33
N LEU A 337 -12.94 55.68 -20.75
CA LEU A 337 -14.34 55.63 -20.31
C LEU A 337 -14.46 55.37 -18.80
N THR A 338 -13.61 54.51 -18.25
CA THR A 338 -13.59 54.21 -16.81
C THR A 338 -13.14 55.43 -15.99
N GLN A 339 -12.12 56.15 -16.46
CA GLN A 339 -11.66 57.40 -15.85
C GLN A 339 -12.76 58.46 -15.90
N ARG A 340 -13.41 58.63 -17.06
CA ARG A 340 -14.51 59.59 -17.22
C ARG A 340 -15.70 59.27 -16.33
N ARG A 341 -16.06 57.99 -16.20
CA ARG A 341 -17.10 57.54 -15.27
C ARG A 341 -16.74 57.88 -13.81
N THR A 342 -15.48 57.74 -13.44
CA THR A 342 -14.99 58.06 -12.09
C THR A 342 -15.06 59.56 -11.81
N GLU A 343 -14.66 60.39 -12.77
CA GLU A 343 -14.81 61.85 -12.71
C GLU A 343 -16.27 62.29 -12.51
N LEU A 344 -17.17 61.78 -13.36
CA LEU A 344 -18.60 62.12 -13.28
C LEU A 344 -19.21 61.67 -11.95
N ARG A 345 -18.77 60.51 -11.43
CA ARG A 345 -19.19 60.04 -10.10
C ARG A 345 -18.72 60.98 -8.99
N GLY A 346 -17.46 61.43 -9.05
CA GLY A 346 -16.94 62.41 -8.09
C GLY A 346 -17.65 63.76 -8.17
N GLN A 347 -17.97 64.24 -9.38
CA GLN A 347 -18.75 65.46 -9.57
C GLN A 347 -20.15 65.34 -8.97
N LYS A 348 -20.81 64.20 -9.18
CA LYS A 348 -22.10 63.90 -8.58
C LYS A 348 -22.02 63.87 -7.05
N GLU A 349 -21.04 63.18 -6.47
CA GLU A 349 -20.85 63.12 -5.01
C GLU A 349 -20.60 64.52 -4.40
N LEU A 350 -19.80 65.36 -5.06
CA LEU A 350 -19.59 66.75 -4.66
C LEU A 350 -20.86 67.61 -4.74
N ALA A 351 -21.68 67.42 -5.78
CA ALA A 351 -22.96 68.10 -5.92
C ALA A 351 -23.96 67.62 -4.85
N GLU A 352 -24.01 66.32 -4.56
CA GLU A 352 -24.83 65.75 -3.48
C GLU A 352 -24.42 66.30 -2.10
N GLN A 353 -23.13 66.49 -1.83
CA GLN A 353 -22.67 67.09 -0.57
C GLN A 353 -23.07 68.56 -0.40
N ARG A 354 -23.32 69.29 -1.50
CA ARG A 354 -23.83 70.68 -1.44
C ARG A 354 -25.31 70.75 -1.12
N LEU A 355 -26.04 69.64 -1.17
CA LEU A 355 -27.45 69.59 -0.81
C LEU A 355 -27.61 69.81 0.69
N VAL A 356 -28.42 70.81 1.05
CA VAL A 356 -28.81 71.07 2.43
C VAL A 356 -29.93 70.10 2.80
N HIS A 357 -29.57 69.00 3.47
CA HIS A 357 -30.52 67.95 3.90
C HIS A 357 -31.24 68.26 5.23
N ALA A 358 -30.79 69.25 5.99
CA ALA A 358 -31.33 69.57 7.30
C ALA A 358 -32.66 70.32 7.19
N LYS A 359 -33.75 69.73 7.71
CA LYS A 359 -35.07 70.38 7.77
C LYS A 359 -35.15 71.48 8.82
N VAL A 360 -34.32 71.45 9.87
CA VAL A 360 -34.39 72.40 10.99
C VAL A 360 -32.98 72.84 11.40
N CYS A 361 -32.76 74.14 11.63
CA CYS A 361 -31.45 74.68 11.98
C CYS A 361 -31.11 74.38 13.45
N GLY A 362 -30.00 73.67 13.68
CA GLY A 362 -29.57 73.24 15.02
C GLY A 362 -29.22 74.38 16.00
N MET A 363 -28.99 75.61 15.53
CA MET A 363 -28.71 76.77 16.40
C MET A 363 -29.94 77.64 16.71
N CYS A 364 -30.91 77.76 15.80
CA CYS A 364 -32.01 78.71 15.95
C CYS A 364 -33.42 78.11 15.77
N GLY A 365 -33.53 76.80 15.51
CA GLY A 365 -34.79 76.06 15.47
C GLY A 365 -35.73 76.37 14.30
N LYS A 366 -35.33 77.24 13.36
CA LYS A 366 -36.13 77.58 12.17
C LYS A 366 -36.00 76.50 11.09
N ASP A 367 -37.09 76.31 10.33
CA ASP A 367 -37.11 75.41 9.18
C ASP A 367 -36.21 75.96 8.07
N VAL A 368 -35.15 75.21 7.74
CA VAL A 368 -34.11 75.62 6.78
C VAL A 368 -34.51 75.25 5.36
N SER A 369 -35.49 74.35 5.19
CA SER A 369 -35.90 73.81 3.89
C SER A 369 -36.67 74.81 3.03
N GLN A 370 -37.24 75.87 3.64
CA GLN A 370 -37.99 76.92 2.96
C GLN A 370 -37.23 78.24 2.84
N LEU A 371 -35.96 78.29 3.28
CA LEU A 371 -35.14 79.49 3.09
C LEU A 371 -34.83 79.65 1.59
N PRO A 372 -35.04 80.85 1.00
CA PRO A 372 -34.82 81.08 -0.43
C PRO A 372 -33.42 80.64 -0.89
N GLU A 373 -32.40 80.93 -0.08
CA GLU A 373 -31.00 80.57 -0.35
C GLU A 373 -30.74 79.06 -0.33
N ALA A 374 -31.46 78.29 0.50
CA ALA A 374 -31.33 76.84 0.58
C ALA A 374 -32.07 76.14 -0.57
N VAL A 375 -33.23 76.67 -0.97
CA VAL A 375 -33.99 76.19 -2.13
C VAL A 375 -33.23 76.46 -3.42
N GLU A 376 -32.63 77.65 -3.56
CA GLU A 376 -31.84 78.02 -4.75
C GLU A 376 -30.55 77.21 -4.86
N LYS A 377 -29.83 76.99 -3.74
CA LYS A 377 -28.65 76.11 -3.70
C LYS A 377 -29.00 74.65 -4.01
N ASN A 378 -30.10 74.14 -3.45
CA ASN A 378 -30.54 72.77 -3.72
C ASN A 378 -31.02 72.60 -5.17
N ALA A 379 -31.69 73.61 -5.74
CA ALA A 379 -32.09 73.60 -7.15
C ALA A 379 -30.86 73.62 -8.08
N ALA A 380 -29.86 74.46 -7.79
CA ALA A 380 -28.62 74.51 -8.55
C ALA A 380 -27.83 73.19 -8.46
N ALA A 381 -27.69 72.62 -7.25
CA ALA A 381 -27.01 71.34 -7.05
C ALA A 381 -27.75 70.16 -7.71
N THR A 382 -29.10 70.18 -7.73
CA THR A 382 -29.90 69.15 -8.40
C THR A 382 -29.83 69.25 -9.93
N ALA A 383 -29.57 70.43 -10.49
CA ALA A 383 -29.37 70.60 -11.93
C ALA A 383 -27.97 70.14 -12.40
N GLU A 384 -26.99 70.03 -11.49
CA GLU A 384 -25.63 69.53 -11.75
C GLU A 384 -25.51 67.98 -11.62
N ILE A 385 -26.48 67.32 -10.96
CA ILE A 385 -26.60 65.86 -10.81
C ILE A 385 -27.37 65.28 -11.99
#